data_AF-A0A7S3QDY5-F1
#
_entry.id   AF-A0A7S3QDY5-F1
#
_cell.length_a   1.000
_cell.length_b   1.000
_cell.length_c   1.000
_cell.angle_alpha   90.00
_cell.angle_beta   90.00
_cell.angle_gamma   90.00
#
_symmetry.space_group_name_H-M   'P 1'
#
loop_
_entity.id
_entity.type
_entity.pdbx_description
1 polymer ?
#
loop_
_entity_poly.entity_id
_entity_poly.type
_entity_poly.pdbx_seq_one_letter_code
_entity_poly.pdbx_strand_id
1 'polypeptide(L)'
;NYARVDSSGAEPYYTEECGYDGGDCPLPSAVEGLDNCKVAVPSIIGNGACEDGIYVDALPYNSEACNYDGGDCPPPSPVEGYPNCFVSDPQSMGNGICSDFLPYNSFECGFDGDDCRPAEFA
;
A
#
# COMPACT_ATOMS: atom_id res chain seq x y z
N ASN A 1 10.24 -11.17 -9.17
CA ASN A 1 10.50 -11.56 -7.77
C ASN A 1 10.56 -10.30 -6.93
N TYR A 2 9.39 -9.83 -6.50
CA TYR A 2 9.23 -8.57 -5.77
C TYR A 2 9.47 -8.85 -4.28
N ALA A 3 10.73 -9.07 -3.91
CA ALA A 3 11.15 -9.01 -2.52
C ALA A 3 11.83 -7.66 -2.33
N ARG A 4 11.04 -6.63 -1.99
CA ARG A 4 11.59 -5.34 -1.57
C ARG A 4 11.85 -5.46 -0.07
N VAL A 5 13.10 -5.72 0.26
CA VAL A 5 13.63 -5.64 1.62
C VAL A 5 13.69 -4.15 1.96
N ASP A 6 13.01 -3.72 3.02
CA ASP A 6 13.17 -2.36 3.51
C ASP A 6 14.50 -2.21 4.28
N SER A 7 14.90 -0.96 4.51
CA SER A 7 16.18 -0.60 5.12
C SER A 7 16.31 -0.92 6.62
N SER A 8 15.32 -1.59 7.23
CA SER A 8 15.36 -2.05 8.62
C SER A 8 15.82 -3.50 8.78
N GLY A 9 15.92 -4.28 7.69
CA GLY A 9 16.25 -5.70 7.76
C GLY A 9 15.11 -6.56 8.32
N ALA A 10 13.87 -6.07 8.31
CA ALA A 10 12.70 -6.89 8.57
C ALA A 10 12.48 -7.86 7.39
N GLU A 11 12.71 -9.15 7.63
CA GLU A 11 12.23 -10.22 6.76
C GLU A 11 10.71 -10.08 6.60
N PRO A 12 10.13 -10.32 5.40
CA PRO A 12 8.69 -10.17 5.18
C PRO A 12 7.91 -11.18 6.07
N TYR A 13 7.36 -10.70 7.18
CA TYR A 13 6.75 -11.53 8.22
C TYR A 13 5.34 -11.98 7.82
N TYR A 14 4.67 -11.28 6.92
CA TYR A 14 3.42 -11.72 6.29
C TYR A 14 3.68 -12.51 5.00
N THR A 15 4.26 -13.67 5.14
CA THR A 15 4.42 -14.63 4.04
C THR A 15 3.91 -15.98 4.46
N GLU A 16 3.58 -16.82 3.48
CA GLU A 16 3.30 -18.24 3.74
C GLU A 16 4.51 -18.91 4.41
N GLU A 17 5.73 -18.51 4.04
CA GLU A 17 6.99 -18.98 4.65
C GLU A 17 7.12 -18.62 6.14
N CYS A 18 6.73 -17.39 6.51
CA CYS A 18 6.71 -16.93 7.90
C CYS A 18 5.41 -17.29 8.64
N GLY A 19 4.51 -18.05 8.01
CA GLY A 19 3.24 -18.44 8.59
C GLY A 19 2.32 -17.26 8.94
N TYR A 20 2.44 -16.15 8.22
CA TYR A 20 1.70 -14.91 8.47
C TYR A 20 1.93 -14.40 9.90
N ASP A 21 3.18 -14.08 10.20
CA ASP A 21 3.67 -13.70 11.53
C ASP A 21 3.42 -14.77 12.59
N GLY A 22 3.74 -16.03 12.28
CA GLY A 22 3.43 -17.14 13.17
C GLY A 22 1.93 -17.33 13.47
N GLY A 23 1.05 -16.74 12.65
CA GLY A 23 -0.40 -16.75 12.80
C GLY A 23 -0.99 -15.49 13.45
N ASP A 24 -0.16 -14.50 13.81
CA ASP A 24 -0.64 -13.23 14.36
C ASP A 24 -1.36 -12.38 13.30
N CYS A 25 -1.07 -12.62 12.01
CA CYS A 25 -1.73 -11.96 10.91
C CYS A 25 -2.78 -12.87 10.21
N PRO A 26 -3.93 -12.32 9.76
CA PRO A 26 -4.97 -13.12 9.12
C PRO A 26 -4.52 -13.70 7.78
N LEU A 27 -4.99 -14.91 7.46
CA LEU A 27 -4.71 -15.54 6.18
C LEU A 27 -5.42 -14.79 5.03
N PRO A 28 -4.74 -14.55 3.89
CA PRO A 28 -5.38 -14.03 2.70
C PRO A 28 -6.54 -14.91 2.27
N SER A 29 -7.72 -14.31 2.17
CA SER A 29 -8.96 -14.97 1.79
C SER A 29 -9.42 -14.45 0.43
N ALA A 30 -9.98 -15.34 -0.39
CA ALA A 30 -10.55 -14.97 -1.68
C ALA A 30 -11.77 -14.05 -1.48
N VAL A 31 -11.91 -13.08 -2.38
CA VAL A 31 -13.06 -12.16 -2.39
C VAL A 31 -14.14 -12.71 -3.31
N GLU A 32 -15.37 -12.81 -2.80
CA GLU A 32 -16.49 -13.34 -3.57
C GLU A 32 -16.74 -12.49 -4.82
N GLY A 33 -16.79 -13.11 -6.00
CA GLY A 33 -16.97 -12.42 -7.28
C GLY A 33 -15.68 -11.84 -7.87
N LEU A 34 -14.53 -11.96 -7.19
CA LEU A 34 -13.21 -11.54 -7.67
C LEU A 34 -12.19 -12.67 -7.47
N ASP A 35 -12.21 -13.65 -8.38
CA ASP A 35 -11.45 -14.92 -8.27
C ASP A 35 -9.93 -14.75 -8.06
N ASN A 36 -9.36 -13.62 -8.50
CA ASN A 36 -7.93 -13.33 -8.38
C ASN A 36 -7.59 -12.38 -7.22
N CYS A 37 -8.59 -11.82 -6.55
CA CYS A 37 -8.39 -10.95 -5.40
C CYS A 37 -8.29 -11.80 -4.14
N LYS A 38 -7.15 -11.70 -3.44
CA LYS A 38 -6.95 -12.29 -2.13
C LYS A 38 -6.46 -11.22 -1.18
N VAL A 39 -7.19 -11.01 -0.10
CA VAL A 39 -6.91 -9.98 0.89
C VAL A 39 -7.14 -10.50 2.29
N ALA A 40 -6.57 -9.83 3.29
CA ALA A 40 -6.65 -10.27 4.68
C ALA A 40 -8.10 -10.16 5.23
N VAL A 41 -8.85 -9.15 4.79
CA VAL A 41 -10.21 -8.88 5.24
C VAL A 41 -11.12 -8.63 4.01
N PRO A 42 -11.74 -9.66 3.42
CA PRO A 42 -12.56 -9.50 2.21
C PRO A 42 -13.70 -8.48 2.31
N SER A 43 -14.23 -8.24 3.53
CA SER A 43 -15.36 -7.33 3.73
C SER A 43 -15.03 -5.84 3.56
N ILE A 44 -13.75 -5.47 3.43
CA ILE A 44 -13.40 -4.07 3.18
C ILE A 44 -13.34 -3.74 1.69
N ILE A 45 -13.31 -4.73 0.80
CA ILE A 45 -13.41 -4.50 -0.64
C ILE A 45 -14.79 -3.93 -0.99
N GLY A 46 -14.83 -2.80 -1.68
CA GLY A 46 -16.10 -2.19 -2.09
C GLY A 46 -16.91 -1.62 -0.92
N ASN A 47 -16.24 -1.24 0.18
CA ASN A 47 -16.90 -0.71 1.38
C ASN A 47 -17.25 0.79 1.28
N GLY A 48 -16.90 1.45 0.18
CA GLY A 48 -17.09 2.87 -0.10
C GLY A 48 -15.96 3.78 0.39
N ALA A 49 -14.91 3.23 0.99
CA ALA A 49 -13.68 3.92 1.37
C ALA A 49 -12.53 3.36 0.51
N CYS A 50 -11.61 4.23 0.10
CA CYS A 50 -10.46 3.79 -0.69
C CYS A 50 -9.34 3.29 0.23
N GLU A 51 -9.07 1.99 0.17
CA GLU A 51 -7.96 1.31 0.84
C GLU A 51 -6.69 1.31 -0.05
N ASP A 52 -6.10 2.50 -0.26
CA ASP A 52 -4.86 2.70 -1.04
C ASP A 52 -3.57 2.42 -0.26
N GLY A 53 -3.70 2.18 1.04
CA GLY A 53 -2.58 1.81 1.89
C GLY A 53 -2.09 0.39 1.56
N ILE A 54 -0.80 0.26 1.26
CA ILE A 54 -0.11 -0.97 1.59
C ILE A 54 -0.01 -0.96 3.13
N TYR A 55 -0.91 -1.65 3.81
CA TYR A 55 -0.49 -2.30 5.06
C TYR A 55 0.76 -3.05 4.65
N VAL A 56 1.89 -2.76 5.30
CA VAL A 56 3.30 -3.11 4.99
C VAL A 56 3.58 -4.54 4.48
N ASP A 57 2.56 -5.37 4.43
CA ASP A 57 2.55 -6.80 4.38
C ASP A 57 1.31 -7.38 3.65
N ALA A 58 0.28 -6.60 3.31
CA ALA A 58 -0.95 -7.10 2.69
C ALA A 58 -0.96 -6.92 1.17
N LEU A 59 -1.41 -7.96 0.46
CA LEU A 59 -1.79 -7.87 -0.94
C LEU A 59 -2.71 -6.65 -1.14
N PRO A 60 -2.42 -5.75 -2.10
CA PRO A 60 -3.07 -4.45 -2.14
C PRO A 60 -4.56 -4.59 -2.45
N TYR A 61 -5.39 -4.07 -1.53
CA TYR A 61 -6.82 -3.86 -1.75
C TYR A 61 -7.01 -3.00 -3.02
N ASN A 62 -6.23 -1.93 -3.13
CA ASN A 62 -6.09 -1.17 -4.36
C ASN A 62 -5.18 -1.84 -5.41
N SER A 63 -5.65 -2.95 -6.00
CA SER A 63 -4.97 -3.64 -7.11
C SER A 63 -5.91 -3.97 -8.25
N GLU A 64 -5.36 -4.16 -9.45
CA GLU A 64 -6.16 -4.58 -10.62
C GLU A 64 -6.92 -5.89 -10.35
N ALA A 65 -6.29 -6.85 -9.66
CA ALA A 65 -6.91 -8.12 -9.28
C ALA A 65 -8.12 -7.94 -8.35
N CYS A 66 -8.08 -6.90 -7.51
CA CYS A 66 -9.14 -6.50 -6.59
C CYS A 66 -10.03 -5.38 -7.16
N ASN A 67 -9.96 -5.12 -8.47
CA ASN A 67 -10.69 -4.06 -9.15
C ASN A 67 -10.53 -2.68 -8.49
N TYR A 68 -9.32 -2.37 -8.02
CA TYR A 68 -8.99 -1.14 -7.31
C TYR A 68 -9.94 -0.92 -6.12
N ASP A 69 -9.86 -1.86 -5.16
CA ASP A 69 -10.70 -1.89 -3.97
C ASP A 69 -12.20 -1.95 -4.27
N GLY A 70 -12.59 -2.86 -5.17
CA GLY A 70 -13.99 -2.98 -5.61
C GLY A 70 -14.48 -1.78 -6.42
N GLY A 71 -13.60 -0.86 -6.81
CA GLY A 71 -13.89 0.38 -7.52
C GLY A 71 -13.92 1.61 -6.61
N ASP A 72 -13.62 1.47 -5.32
CA ASP A 72 -13.57 2.58 -4.37
C ASP A 72 -12.31 3.43 -4.53
N CYS A 73 -11.22 2.83 -5.02
CA CYS A 73 -9.98 3.53 -5.31
C CYS A 73 -9.80 3.83 -6.80
N PRO A 74 -9.19 4.98 -7.14
CA PRO A 74 -8.67 5.19 -8.48
C PRO A 74 -7.43 4.30 -8.74
N PRO A 75 -7.19 3.91 -10.00
CA PRO A 75 -5.95 3.23 -10.38
C PRO A 75 -4.72 4.09 -10.04
N PRO A 76 -3.63 3.50 -9.50
CA PRO A 76 -2.40 4.24 -9.25
C PRO A 76 -1.86 4.89 -10.52
N SER A 77 -1.43 6.14 -10.40
CA SER A 77 -0.91 6.95 -11.51
C SER A 77 0.46 7.53 -11.16
N PRO A 78 1.33 7.78 -12.16
CA PRO A 78 2.66 8.29 -11.92
C PRO A 78 2.63 9.72 -11.36
N VAL A 79 3.50 10.01 -10.40
CA VAL A 79 3.64 11.34 -9.81
C VAL A 79 4.68 12.16 -10.60
N GLU A 80 4.33 13.40 -10.95
CA GLU A 80 5.26 14.31 -11.62
C GLU A 80 6.48 14.58 -10.73
N GLY A 81 7.68 14.51 -11.32
CA GLY A 81 8.94 14.65 -10.56
C GLY A 81 9.41 13.37 -9.85
N TYR A 82 8.57 12.34 -9.74
CA TYR A 82 8.89 11.05 -9.13
C TYR A 82 8.57 9.88 -10.08
N PRO A 83 9.42 9.59 -11.08
CA PRO A 83 9.10 8.66 -12.16
C PRO A 83 8.79 7.20 -11.75
N ASN A 84 9.21 6.81 -10.55
CA ASN A 84 8.99 5.47 -10.00
C ASN A 84 7.93 5.44 -8.89
N CYS A 85 7.28 6.58 -8.63
CA CYS A 85 6.20 6.72 -7.65
C CYS A 85 4.86 6.60 -8.35
N PHE A 86 4.02 5.69 -7.86
CA PHE A 86 2.66 5.48 -8.34
C PHE A 86 1.71 5.52 -7.14
N VAL A 87 0.75 6.43 -7.16
CA VAL A 87 -0.19 6.68 -6.07
C VAL A 87 -1.60 6.81 -6.63
N SER A 88 -2.63 6.47 -5.85
CA SER A 88 -4.02 6.62 -6.31
C SER A 88 -4.48 8.09 -6.25
N ASP A 89 -3.97 8.88 -5.31
CA ASP A 89 -4.28 10.30 -5.16
C ASP A 89 -3.02 11.19 -5.26
N PRO A 90 -2.62 11.61 -6.47
CA PRO A 90 -1.50 12.52 -6.65
C PRO A 90 -1.66 13.88 -5.97
N GLN A 91 -2.86 14.29 -5.56
CA GLN A 91 -3.06 15.56 -4.85
C GLN A 91 -2.61 15.50 -3.40
N SER A 92 -2.47 14.29 -2.85
CA SER A 92 -1.95 14.09 -1.51
C SER A 92 -0.42 14.22 -1.42
N MET A 93 0.29 14.14 -2.55
CA MET A 93 1.74 14.27 -2.61
C MET A 93 2.21 15.72 -2.41
N GLY A 94 3.07 15.98 -1.43
CA GLY A 94 3.67 17.31 -1.23
C GLY A 94 2.65 18.40 -0.88
N ASN A 95 1.56 18.02 -0.22
CA ASN A 95 0.46 18.90 0.18
C ASN A 95 0.69 19.59 1.54
N GLY A 96 1.82 19.34 2.20
CA GLY A 96 2.18 19.85 3.53
C GLY A 96 1.66 18.99 4.69
N ILE A 97 1.07 17.83 4.43
CA ILE A 97 0.54 16.88 5.42
C ILE A 97 1.18 15.52 5.15
N CYS A 98 1.94 15.01 6.12
CA CYS A 98 2.55 13.70 5.97
C CYS A 98 1.51 12.56 5.86
N SER A 99 1.48 11.93 4.70
CA SER A 99 0.81 10.68 4.37
C SER A 99 1.71 9.50 4.74
N ASP A 100 1.77 9.19 6.05
CA ASP A 100 2.68 8.18 6.65
C ASP A 100 2.30 6.72 6.35
N PHE A 101 2.11 6.40 5.08
CA PHE A 101 1.80 5.06 4.60
C PHE A 101 2.32 4.87 3.17
N LEU A 102 2.63 3.63 2.81
CA LEU A 102 3.00 3.27 1.45
C LEU A 102 1.77 3.37 0.52
N PRO A 103 1.95 3.78 -0.75
CA PRO A 103 3.23 4.11 -1.39
C PRO A 103 3.75 5.54 -1.14
N TYR A 104 2.94 6.45 -0.58
CA TYR A 104 3.26 7.88 -0.39
C TYR A 104 4.55 8.10 0.41
N ASN A 105 4.65 7.51 1.61
CA ASN A 105 5.85 7.58 2.43
C ASN A 105 6.90 6.52 2.03
N SER A 106 7.40 6.61 0.79
CA SER A 106 8.47 5.75 0.26
C SER A 106 9.62 6.58 -0.32
N PHE A 107 10.79 5.97 -0.48
CA PHE A 107 11.92 6.61 -1.14
C PHE A 107 11.59 7.01 -2.59
N GLU A 108 10.89 6.15 -3.33
CA GLU A 108 10.45 6.42 -4.70
C GLU A 108 9.52 7.62 -4.81
N CYS A 109 8.69 7.84 -3.78
CA CYS A 109 7.76 8.95 -3.66
C CYS A 109 8.33 10.13 -2.87
N GLY A 110 9.65 10.15 -2.61
CA GLY A 110 10.31 11.26 -1.94
C GLY A 110 9.86 11.49 -0.49
N PHE A 111 9.38 10.44 0.20
CA PHE A 111 8.78 10.54 1.54
C PHE A 111 7.62 11.54 1.56
N ASP A 112 6.60 11.23 0.77
CA ASP A 112 5.41 12.04 0.53
C ASP A 112 5.73 13.45 0.00
N GLY A 113 6.58 13.53 -1.03
CA GLY A 113 6.97 14.82 -1.59
C GLY A 113 7.69 15.74 -0.58
N ASP A 114 8.49 15.14 0.30
CA ASP A 114 9.17 15.75 1.45
C ASP A 114 8.29 16.09 2.67
N ASP A 115 6.98 15.81 2.66
CA ASP A 115 6.08 16.13 3.79
C ASP A 115 6.30 15.24 5.02
N CYS A 116 6.78 14.00 4.83
CA CYS A 116 7.03 13.04 5.91
C CYS A 116 8.44 13.07 6.48
N ARG A 117 9.28 14.02 6.06
CA ARG A 117 10.58 14.20 6.71
C ARG A 117 10.36 14.78 8.11
N PRO A 118 11.12 14.34 9.12
CA PRO A 118 11.17 15.08 10.38
C PRO A 118 11.52 16.53 10.03
N ALA A 119 10.84 17.49 10.68
CA ALA A 119 11.15 18.91 10.55
C ALA A 119 12.59 19.15 11.05
N GLU A 120 13.57 18.89 10.20
CA GLU A 120 14.98 19.00 10.53
C GLU A 120 15.33 20.48 10.54
N PHE A 121 15.40 21.01 11.76
CA PHE A 121 16.41 21.96 12.21
C PHE A 121 16.72 23.09 11.21
N ALA A 122 15.84 24.10 11.19
CA ALA A 122 16.23 25.46 10.81
C ALA A 122 17.24 26.05 11.82
#